data_AF-A0A0M2STW8-F1
#
_entry.id   AF-A0A0M2STW8-F1
#
_cell.length_a   1.000
_cell.length_b   1.000
_cell.length_c   1.000
_cell.angle_alpha   90.00
_cell.angle_beta   90.00
_cell.angle_gamma   90.00
#
_symmetry.space_group_name_H-M   'P 1'
#
loop_
_entity.id
_entity.type
_entity.pdbx_description
1 polymer ?
#
loop_
_entity_poly.entity_id
_entity_poly.type
_entity_poly.pdbx_seq_one_letter_code
_entity_poly.pdbx_strand_id
1 'polypeptide(L)'
;MKDFLQIHQNDNIILALRDINVGETLQINGSNLTVKADISRGHKIAIAEIREKDDIIKYGYPIGHALTTIHPGEHVHTHNTKTNLSGTEEYTYAPKTSVVPYKNEQRTFKGYPRANGKVGIRNELWIVPTVGCVNGIAEKIIKRFEKHVGENSPFDNVLVLKHNYGCSQLGDDHENTKQILLNAVNHPNAGGVLVLGLGCENNELPEFKRALGAIDENRVKFLISQAVTDEIEEGFKLVMEIYESAKEDKREEVPLSELKIGLKCGGSDGFSGITANPLLGRFSDYLIGQGGTTVLTEVPEMFGAEKILMERAANEEVFQKIVSLINDFKDYFLQHNQPVYENPSPGNKAGGITTLEDKSLGCTQKAGTSTVVDVLKYGEVLKTNGLNLLSAPGNDLIASTALAAAGCQMVLFTTGRGTPFGTFVPTMKVSTNTQIYELKPHWMDFNAGILLEDGVSEEQVLMEFVDYIISVASGEWVNNEKNDFREISIFKTGVTL
;
A
#
# COMPACT_ATOMS: atom_id res chain seq x y z
N MET A 1 25.38 -3.15 -15.80
CA MET A 1 24.36 -2.19 -15.36
C MET A 1 24.63 -0.89 -16.09
N LYS A 2 23.60 -0.31 -16.70
CA LYS A 2 23.71 0.99 -17.38
C LYS A 2 24.17 2.07 -16.39
N ASP A 3 24.89 3.09 -16.86
CA ASP A 3 25.34 4.21 -16.02
C ASP A 3 24.20 5.15 -15.64
N PHE A 4 23.24 5.33 -16.54
CA PHE A 4 22.11 6.24 -16.39
C PHE A 4 20.89 5.72 -17.14
N LEU A 5 19.73 6.35 -16.89
CA LEU A 5 18.47 6.09 -17.58
C LEU A 5 17.78 7.40 -17.98
N GLN A 6 17.41 7.52 -19.26
CA GLN A 6 16.40 8.49 -19.71
C GLN A 6 15.06 7.73 -19.75
N ILE A 7 14.08 8.15 -18.96
CA ILE A 7 12.86 7.36 -18.77
C ILE A 7 11.91 7.54 -19.95
N HIS A 8 11.80 8.78 -20.42
CA HIS A 8 10.98 9.12 -21.56
C HIS A 8 11.74 10.02 -22.54
N GLN A 9 11.45 9.89 -23.83
CA GLN A 9 12.17 10.62 -24.89
C GLN A 9 12.09 12.16 -24.78
N ASN A 10 11.03 12.67 -24.14
CA ASN A 10 10.84 14.10 -23.91
C ASN A 10 11.51 14.60 -22.62
N ASP A 11 12.16 13.73 -21.84
CA ASP A 11 12.82 14.15 -20.60
C ASP A 11 14.02 15.03 -20.94
N ASN A 12 14.16 16.16 -20.23
CA ASN A 12 15.32 17.05 -20.33
C ASN A 12 16.39 16.76 -19.25
N ILE A 13 16.22 15.65 -18.54
CA ILE A 13 17.13 15.11 -17.53
C ILE A 13 17.31 13.60 -17.71
N ILE A 14 18.38 13.06 -17.14
CA ILE A 14 18.60 11.61 -16.95
C ILE A 14 18.76 11.28 -15.47
N LEU A 15 18.48 10.04 -15.10
CA LEU A 15 18.70 9.49 -13.77
C LEU A 15 20.03 8.75 -13.72
N ALA A 16 20.88 9.05 -12.73
CA ALA A 16 22.10 8.28 -12.47
C ALA A 16 21.75 6.91 -11.84
N LEU A 17 22.26 5.80 -12.39
CA LEU A 17 22.04 4.45 -11.86
C LEU A 17 23.20 3.95 -10.98
N ARG A 18 24.32 4.67 -10.99
CA ARG A 18 25.45 4.54 -10.07
C ARG A 18 25.91 5.91 -9.62
N ASP A 19 26.87 5.95 -8.71
CA ASP A 19 27.59 7.19 -8.42
C ASP A 19 28.43 7.58 -9.64
N ILE A 20 28.34 8.85 -10.05
CA ILE A 20 29.02 9.41 -11.22
C ILE A 20 29.88 10.58 -10.74
N ASN A 21 31.18 10.51 -10.99
CA ASN A 21 32.13 11.52 -10.53
C ASN A 21 32.14 12.72 -11.47
N VAL A 22 32.52 13.87 -10.92
CA VAL A 22 32.78 15.09 -11.71
C VAL A 22 33.80 14.82 -12.82
N GLY A 23 33.54 15.37 -14.01
CA GLY A 23 34.40 15.24 -15.19
C GLY A 23 34.19 13.96 -16.00
N GLU A 24 33.44 12.97 -15.50
CA GLU A 24 33.04 11.82 -16.30
C GLU A 24 32.23 12.26 -17.53
N THR A 25 32.43 11.58 -18.65
CA THR A 25 31.70 11.86 -19.90
C THR A 25 30.72 10.74 -20.19
N LEU A 26 29.43 11.08 -20.21
CA LEU A 26 28.34 10.17 -20.55
C LEU A 26 27.98 10.31 -22.03
N GLN A 27 27.69 9.19 -22.68
CA GLN A 27 27.23 9.14 -24.08
C GLN A 27 25.70 9.12 -24.13
N ILE A 28 25.06 10.23 -24.49
CA ILE A 28 23.60 10.37 -24.49
C ILE A 28 23.14 10.72 -25.90
N ASN A 29 22.34 9.85 -26.53
CA ASN A 29 21.79 10.07 -27.88
C ASN A 29 22.88 10.44 -28.93
N GLY A 30 24.07 9.85 -28.81
CA GLY A 30 25.22 10.11 -29.69
C GLY A 30 25.98 11.41 -29.39
N SER A 31 25.66 12.11 -28.29
CA SER A 31 26.34 13.32 -27.82
C SER A 31 27.11 13.06 -26.51
N ASN A 32 28.26 13.72 -26.37
CA ASN A 32 29.04 13.69 -25.13
C ASN A 32 28.49 14.69 -24.12
N LEU A 33 28.18 14.23 -22.91
CA LEU A 33 27.81 15.06 -21.77
C LEU A 33 28.87 14.92 -20.67
N THR A 34 29.58 16.01 -20.35
CA THR A 34 30.52 16.02 -19.22
C THR A 34 29.80 16.42 -17.94
N VAL A 35 29.89 15.58 -16.91
CA VAL A 35 29.25 15.80 -15.61
C VAL A 35 30.01 16.86 -14.80
N LYS A 36 29.26 17.77 -14.17
CA LYS A 36 29.81 19.02 -13.58
C LYS A 36 30.03 18.97 -12.06
N ALA A 37 29.55 17.91 -11.39
CA ALA A 37 29.71 17.67 -9.96
C ALA A 37 29.63 16.15 -9.68
N ASP A 38 29.99 15.72 -8.48
CA ASP A 38 29.72 14.34 -8.07
C ASP A 38 28.21 14.14 -7.91
N ILE A 39 27.65 13.12 -8.57
CA ILE A 39 26.23 12.81 -8.59
C ILE A 39 26.04 11.43 -7.99
N SER A 40 25.37 11.38 -6.84
CA SER A 40 24.98 10.11 -6.23
C SER A 40 23.96 9.37 -7.09
N ARG A 41 23.97 8.05 -7.04
CA ARG A 41 22.95 7.22 -7.69
C ARG A 41 21.53 7.65 -7.28
N GLY A 42 20.58 7.55 -8.21
CA GLY A 42 19.20 7.98 -8.03
C GLY A 42 18.97 9.48 -8.22
N HIS A 43 20.02 10.28 -8.33
CA HIS A 43 19.91 11.72 -8.62
C HIS A 43 19.87 12.00 -10.12
N LYS A 44 19.57 13.25 -10.48
CA LYS A 44 19.26 13.67 -11.85
C LYS A 44 20.33 14.58 -12.43
N ILE A 45 20.60 14.44 -13.72
CA ILE A 45 21.57 15.24 -14.47
C ILE A 45 20.85 15.89 -15.65
N ALA A 46 21.04 17.19 -15.85
CA ALA A 46 20.49 17.90 -17.01
C ALA A 46 21.18 17.45 -18.30
N ILE A 47 20.40 17.13 -19.35
CA ILE A 47 20.95 16.76 -20.66
C ILE A 47 20.90 17.90 -21.68
N ALA A 48 20.17 18.97 -21.36
CA ALA A 48 20.08 20.21 -22.13
C ALA A 48 20.13 21.41 -21.19
N GLU A 49 20.29 22.62 -21.74
CA GLU A 49 20.11 23.85 -20.95
C GLU A 49 18.64 23.99 -20.56
N ILE A 50 18.37 24.23 -19.28
CA ILE A 50 17.05 24.49 -18.72
C ILE A 50 17.10 25.89 -18.13
N ARG A 51 16.38 26.86 -18.69
CA ARG A 51 16.47 28.26 -18.22
C ARG A 51 15.70 28.44 -16.92
N GLU A 52 15.99 29.52 -16.23
CA GLU A 52 15.20 29.92 -15.05
C GLU A 52 13.70 29.94 -15.41
N LYS A 53 12.88 29.29 -14.58
CA LYS A 53 11.42 29.10 -14.72
C LYS A 53 10.99 28.10 -15.80
N ASP A 54 11.89 27.55 -16.61
CA ASP A 54 11.54 26.44 -17.50
C ASP A 54 11.25 25.18 -16.69
N ASP A 55 10.34 24.35 -17.21
CA ASP A 55 9.98 23.08 -16.59
C ASP A 55 11.13 22.06 -16.68
N ILE A 56 11.30 21.32 -15.59
CA ILE A 56 12.12 20.12 -15.53
C ILE A 56 11.19 18.95 -15.86
N ILE A 57 11.51 18.22 -16.92
CA ILE A 57 10.66 17.16 -17.47
C ILE A 57 11.24 15.79 -17.15
N LYS A 58 10.44 14.95 -16.49
CA LYS A 58 10.75 13.54 -16.21
C LYS A 58 9.47 12.71 -16.42
N TYR A 59 9.60 11.49 -16.93
CA TYR A 59 8.46 10.67 -17.35
C TYR A 59 7.60 11.33 -18.45
N GLY A 60 8.13 12.34 -19.14
CA GLY A 60 7.39 13.16 -20.08
C GLY A 60 6.50 14.24 -19.46
N TYR A 61 6.54 14.43 -18.13
CA TYR A 61 5.73 15.44 -17.42
C TYR A 61 6.61 16.42 -16.62
N PRO A 62 6.14 17.65 -16.38
CA PRO A 62 6.79 18.58 -15.48
C PRO A 62 6.86 18.02 -14.05
N ILE A 63 8.07 18.00 -13.48
CA ILE A 63 8.30 17.70 -12.06
C ILE A 63 8.55 18.96 -11.23
N GLY A 64 8.40 20.14 -11.82
CA GLY A 64 8.73 21.42 -11.21
C GLY A 64 9.44 22.33 -12.22
N HIS A 65 9.84 23.52 -11.78
CA HIS A 65 10.56 24.51 -12.58
C HIS A 65 11.95 24.80 -12.01
N ALA A 66 12.86 25.23 -12.88
CA ALA A 66 14.21 25.62 -12.49
C ALA A 66 14.21 26.99 -11.76
N LEU A 67 14.96 27.08 -10.65
CA LEU A 67 15.12 28.32 -9.86
C LEU A 67 16.19 29.26 -10.42
N THR A 68 17.10 28.70 -11.21
CA THR A 68 18.17 29.38 -11.93
C THR A 68 18.34 28.68 -13.27
N THR A 69 19.12 29.24 -14.20
CA THR A 69 19.52 28.47 -15.38
C THR A 69 20.38 27.27 -14.94
N ILE A 70 20.08 26.09 -15.47
CA ILE A 70 20.80 24.83 -15.25
C ILE A 70 21.43 24.42 -16.58
N HIS A 71 22.74 24.20 -16.58
CA HIS A 71 23.49 23.83 -17.77
C HIS A 71 23.59 22.30 -17.93
N PRO A 72 23.81 21.80 -19.16
CA PRO A 72 24.03 20.37 -19.39
C PRO A 72 25.16 19.82 -18.49
N GLY A 73 24.91 18.67 -17.86
CA GLY A 73 25.85 17.99 -16.96
C GLY A 73 25.73 18.39 -15.49
N GLU A 74 24.90 19.38 -15.17
CA GLU A 74 24.67 19.82 -13.79
C GLU A 74 23.66 18.93 -13.04
N HIS A 75 23.82 18.89 -11.72
CA HIS A 75 22.92 18.19 -10.81
C HIS A 75 21.56 18.90 -10.72
N VAL A 76 20.48 18.18 -10.98
CA VAL A 76 19.10 18.70 -10.86
C VAL A 76 18.46 18.21 -9.56
N HIS A 77 18.30 19.11 -8.59
CA HIS A 77 17.74 18.76 -7.28
C HIS A 77 17.13 19.96 -6.53
N THR A 78 16.82 19.78 -5.24
CA THR A 78 16.09 20.73 -4.40
C THR A 78 16.72 22.11 -4.26
N HIS A 79 18.01 22.27 -4.55
CA HIS A 79 18.72 23.55 -4.50
C HIS A 79 18.47 24.43 -5.74
N ASN A 80 18.08 23.84 -6.88
CA ASN A 80 17.86 24.53 -8.15
C ASN A 80 16.51 24.21 -8.80
N THR A 81 15.63 23.46 -8.12
CA THR A 81 14.30 23.05 -8.61
C THR A 81 13.24 23.34 -7.57
N LYS A 82 12.06 23.82 -8.00
CA LYS A 82 10.90 24.04 -7.14
C LYS A 82 9.63 23.43 -7.73
N THR A 83 8.74 22.97 -6.84
CA THR A 83 7.42 22.42 -7.18
C THR A 83 6.54 23.45 -7.90
N ASN A 84 5.71 22.95 -8.82
CA ASN A 84 4.63 23.65 -9.49
C ASN A 84 3.29 23.51 -8.75
N LEU A 85 3.20 22.66 -7.72
CA LEU A 85 1.95 22.41 -6.98
C LEU A 85 1.48 23.61 -6.16
N SER A 86 0.18 23.86 -6.22
CA SER A 86 -0.51 24.85 -5.38
C SER A 86 -1.95 24.43 -5.11
N GLY A 87 -2.37 24.46 -3.84
CA GLY A 87 -3.78 24.37 -3.42
C GLY A 87 -4.60 23.27 -4.08
N THR A 88 -5.91 23.51 -4.22
CA THR A 88 -6.85 22.70 -4.99
C THR A 88 -6.93 23.19 -6.44
N GLU A 89 -7.35 22.29 -7.35
CA GLU A 89 -7.54 22.59 -8.77
C GLU A 89 -8.95 22.20 -9.21
N GLU A 90 -9.42 22.82 -10.30
CA GLU A 90 -10.57 22.35 -11.06
C GLU A 90 -10.10 21.40 -12.17
N TYR A 91 -10.82 20.29 -12.34
CA TYR A 91 -10.50 19.27 -13.33
C TYR A 91 -11.68 19.06 -14.27
N THR A 92 -11.40 18.74 -15.53
CA THR A 92 -12.40 18.39 -16.54
C THR A 92 -12.27 16.93 -16.91
N TYR A 93 -13.41 16.23 -17.04
CA TYR A 93 -13.42 14.84 -17.47
C TYR A 93 -13.00 14.73 -18.94
N ALA A 94 -11.84 14.14 -19.18
CA ALA A 94 -11.27 13.90 -20.51
C ALA A 94 -10.70 12.47 -20.57
N PRO A 95 -11.56 11.45 -20.73
CA PRO A 95 -11.12 10.06 -20.64
C PRO A 95 -10.21 9.68 -21.81
N LYS A 96 -9.19 8.87 -21.52
CA LYS A 96 -8.37 8.16 -22.50
C LYS A 96 -8.69 6.68 -22.42
N THR A 97 -8.97 6.07 -23.57
CA THR A 97 -9.18 4.62 -23.64
C THR A 97 -7.90 3.89 -23.26
N SER A 98 -7.99 3.00 -22.28
CA SER A 98 -6.95 2.05 -21.94
C SER A 98 -7.43 0.63 -22.19
N VAL A 99 -6.54 -0.21 -22.72
CA VAL A 99 -6.81 -1.64 -22.94
C VAL A 99 -5.91 -2.41 -22.00
N VAL A 100 -6.50 -3.27 -21.16
CA VAL A 100 -5.72 -4.20 -20.34
C VAL A 100 -4.97 -5.15 -21.28
N PRO A 101 -3.62 -5.18 -21.24
CA PRO A 101 -2.84 -5.89 -22.25
C PRO A 101 -2.80 -7.40 -22.04
N TYR A 102 -3.27 -7.89 -20.88
CA TYR A 102 -3.21 -9.29 -20.49
C TYR A 102 -4.55 -9.98 -20.68
N LYS A 103 -4.50 -11.19 -21.25
CA LYS A 103 -5.67 -12.08 -21.36
C LYS A 103 -5.80 -12.90 -20.10
N ASN A 104 -7.03 -13.32 -19.79
CA ASN A 104 -7.27 -14.24 -18.69
C ASN A 104 -6.71 -15.63 -19.01
N GLU A 105 -5.76 -16.08 -18.21
CA GLU A 105 -5.04 -17.36 -18.31
C GLU A 105 -5.70 -18.47 -17.49
N GLN A 106 -6.78 -18.16 -16.76
CA GLN A 106 -7.53 -19.08 -15.89
C GLN A 106 -6.65 -19.75 -14.83
N ARG A 107 -5.62 -19.05 -14.35
CA ARG A 107 -4.76 -19.52 -13.27
C ARG A 107 -5.53 -19.52 -11.94
N THR A 108 -5.08 -20.38 -11.02
CA THR A 108 -5.66 -20.54 -9.68
C THR A 108 -4.60 -20.35 -8.58
N PHE A 109 -5.06 -20.20 -7.34
CA PHE A 109 -4.26 -20.31 -6.13
C PHE A 109 -5.03 -21.13 -5.08
N LYS A 110 -4.35 -21.55 -4.01
CA LYS A 110 -4.96 -22.32 -2.92
C LYS A 110 -5.46 -21.41 -1.79
N GLY A 111 -6.71 -20.96 -1.88
CA GLY A 111 -7.35 -20.08 -0.90
C GLY A 111 -8.31 -20.80 0.06
N TYR A 112 -8.85 -20.10 1.05
CA TYR A 112 -9.89 -20.59 1.96
C TYR A 112 -11.25 -19.98 1.59
N PRO A 113 -12.14 -20.72 0.91
CA PRO A 113 -13.51 -20.27 0.66
C PRO A 113 -14.25 -20.02 1.97
N ARG A 114 -15.00 -18.93 2.05
CA ARG A 114 -15.83 -18.56 3.21
C ARG A 114 -17.31 -18.70 2.88
N ALA A 115 -18.14 -18.96 3.88
CA ALA A 115 -19.58 -19.09 3.72
C ALA A 115 -20.26 -17.82 3.13
N ASN A 116 -19.63 -16.64 3.31
CA ASN A 116 -20.08 -15.37 2.75
C ASN A 116 -19.65 -15.14 1.28
N GLY A 117 -19.05 -16.13 0.63
CA GLY A 117 -18.59 -16.09 -0.76
C GLY A 117 -17.24 -15.41 -0.99
N LYS A 118 -16.60 -14.85 0.05
CA LYS A 118 -15.22 -14.33 -0.06
C LYS A 118 -14.21 -15.46 0.08
N VAL A 119 -12.96 -15.19 -0.29
CA VAL A 119 -11.84 -16.14 -0.17
C VAL A 119 -10.71 -15.53 0.65
N GLY A 120 -10.23 -16.23 1.68
CA GLY A 120 -9.02 -15.86 2.43
C GLY A 120 -7.75 -16.46 1.83
N ILE A 121 -6.61 -15.78 1.96
CA ILE A 121 -5.29 -16.37 1.66
C ILE A 121 -4.58 -16.88 2.93
N ARG A 122 -5.15 -16.56 4.09
CA ARG A 122 -4.81 -17.10 5.40
C ARG A 122 -6.06 -17.57 6.11
N ASN A 123 -5.89 -18.47 7.07
CA ASN A 123 -6.91 -18.86 8.02
C ASN A 123 -6.46 -18.46 9.42
N GLU A 124 -6.85 -17.28 9.91
CA GLU A 124 -6.35 -16.79 11.20
C GLU A 124 -7.46 -16.62 12.23
N LEU A 125 -7.11 -16.80 13.51
CA LEU A 125 -7.96 -16.44 14.63
C LEU A 125 -7.58 -15.05 15.14
N TRP A 126 -8.51 -14.11 15.13
CA TRP A 126 -8.28 -12.76 15.62
C TRP A 126 -9.08 -12.46 16.89
N ILE A 127 -8.46 -11.81 17.86
CA ILE A 127 -9.18 -11.05 18.88
C ILE A 127 -9.17 -9.59 18.44
N VAL A 128 -10.37 -9.01 18.28
CA VAL A 128 -10.58 -7.61 17.89
C VAL A 128 -11.12 -6.84 19.09
N PRO A 129 -10.26 -6.11 19.82
CA PRO A 129 -10.68 -5.18 20.85
C PRO A 129 -11.61 -4.11 20.26
N THR A 130 -12.70 -3.75 20.92
CA THR A 130 -13.47 -2.53 20.58
C THR A 130 -12.81 -1.27 21.15
N VAL A 131 -11.94 -1.44 22.16
CA VAL A 131 -11.22 -0.39 22.88
C VAL A 131 -9.83 -0.85 23.35
N GLY A 132 -8.84 0.04 23.35
CA GLY A 132 -7.47 -0.30 23.75
C GLY A 132 -7.30 -0.80 25.20
N CYS A 133 -8.23 -0.49 26.10
CA CYS A 133 -8.17 -0.91 27.51
C CYS A 133 -8.19 -2.43 27.72
N VAL A 134 -8.70 -3.21 26.75
CA VAL A 134 -8.77 -4.69 26.85
C VAL A 134 -7.67 -5.41 26.09
N ASN A 135 -6.70 -4.69 25.49
CA ASN A 135 -5.57 -5.28 24.76
C ASN A 135 -4.82 -6.33 25.61
N GLY A 136 -4.53 -6.02 26.88
CA GLY A 136 -3.81 -6.93 27.77
C GLY A 136 -4.62 -8.17 28.17
N ILE A 137 -5.95 -8.07 28.20
CA ILE A 137 -6.83 -9.22 28.44
C ILE A 137 -6.86 -10.12 27.20
N ALA A 138 -7.01 -9.53 26.01
CA ALA A 138 -6.95 -10.25 24.75
C ALA A 138 -5.63 -11.05 24.60
N GLU A 139 -4.48 -10.44 24.92
CA GLU A 139 -3.19 -11.13 24.87
C GLU A 139 -3.11 -12.33 25.82
N LYS A 140 -3.71 -12.22 27.01
CA LYS A 140 -3.76 -13.33 27.98
C LYS A 140 -4.67 -14.46 27.49
N ILE A 141 -5.79 -14.15 26.84
CA ILE A 141 -6.69 -15.14 26.23
C ILE A 141 -5.93 -15.92 25.14
N ILE A 142 -5.25 -15.24 24.21
CA ILE A 142 -4.47 -15.91 23.16
C ILE A 142 -3.36 -16.77 23.75
N LYS A 143 -2.55 -16.24 24.68
CA LYS A 143 -1.48 -17.02 25.31
C LYS A 143 -2.00 -18.28 26.01
N ARG A 144 -3.19 -18.20 26.62
CA ARG A 144 -3.85 -19.35 27.23
C ARG A 144 -4.31 -20.36 26.18
N PHE A 145 -4.91 -19.87 25.09
CA PHE A 145 -5.32 -20.69 23.95
C PHE A 145 -4.12 -21.44 23.36
N GLU A 146 -3.05 -20.73 22.98
CA GLU A 146 -1.85 -21.33 22.38
C GLU A 146 -1.22 -22.39 23.30
N LYS A 147 -1.15 -22.11 24.61
CA LYS A 147 -0.66 -23.08 25.60
C LYS A 147 -1.53 -24.34 25.69
N HIS A 148 -2.84 -24.21 25.45
CA HIS A 148 -3.77 -25.33 25.52
C HIS A 148 -3.71 -26.22 24.27
N VAL A 149 -3.72 -25.61 23.08
CA VAL A 149 -3.74 -26.35 21.80
C VAL A 149 -2.36 -26.83 21.37
N GLY A 150 -1.29 -26.15 21.80
CA GLY A 150 0.10 -26.46 21.44
C GLY A 150 0.45 -26.03 20.02
N GLU A 151 -0.28 -26.54 19.03
CA GLU A 151 -0.22 -26.09 17.63
C GLU A 151 -1.50 -25.34 17.27
N ASN A 152 -1.36 -24.19 16.61
CA ASN A 152 -2.49 -23.31 16.29
C ASN A 152 -3.39 -23.85 15.16
N SER A 153 -3.04 -24.99 14.54
CA SER A 153 -3.84 -25.66 13.50
C SER A 153 -5.28 -25.92 13.99
N PRO A 154 -6.31 -25.51 13.24
CA PRO A 154 -6.34 -25.26 11.79
C PRO A 154 -6.02 -23.81 11.38
N PHE A 155 -5.68 -22.95 12.34
CA PHE A 155 -5.30 -21.58 12.03
C PHE A 155 -3.82 -21.51 11.63
N ASP A 156 -3.56 -20.78 10.55
CA ASP A 156 -2.21 -20.41 10.12
C ASP A 156 -1.53 -19.56 11.20
N ASN A 157 -2.31 -18.73 11.92
CA ASN A 157 -1.81 -17.84 12.96
C ASN A 157 -2.92 -17.32 13.90
N VAL A 158 -2.55 -16.78 15.06
CA VAL A 158 -3.46 -16.15 16.02
C VAL A 158 -2.99 -14.75 16.43
N LEU A 159 -3.89 -13.76 16.47
CA LEU A 159 -3.52 -12.35 16.67
C LEU A 159 -4.48 -11.57 17.56
N VAL A 160 -3.92 -10.64 18.33
CA VAL A 160 -4.69 -9.52 18.88
C VAL A 160 -4.46 -8.30 17.99
N LEU A 161 -5.53 -7.74 17.43
CA LEU A 161 -5.43 -6.51 16.64
C LEU A 161 -5.38 -5.28 17.55
N LYS A 162 -4.25 -5.13 18.26
CA LYS A 162 -4.07 -4.11 19.31
C LYS A 162 -4.06 -2.70 18.76
N HIS A 163 -4.93 -1.84 19.29
CA HIS A 163 -4.92 -0.40 19.01
C HIS A 163 -5.13 0.41 20.29
N ASN A 164 -4.92 1.72 20.21
CA ASN A 164 -5.05 2.62 21.36
C ASN A 164 -6.43 3.29 21.46
N TYR A 165 -7.26 3.14 20.44
CA TYR A 165 -8.52 3.87 20.27
C TYR A 165 -9.77 3.09 20.74
N GLY A 166 -10.97 3.61 20.47
CA GLY A 166 -12.26 2.98 20.81
C GLY A 166 -13.10 3.73 21.85
N CYS A 167 -12.53 4.75 22.49
CA CYS A 167 -13.20 5.62 23.45
C CYS A 167 -12.59 7.03 23.37
N SER A 168 -13.33 8.06 23.82
CA SER A 168 -12.87 9.45 23.92
C SER A 168 -12.40 10.10 22.61
N GLN A 169 -12.84 9.57 21.47
CA GLN A 169 -12.57 10.12 20.15
C GLN A 169 -13.72 11.04 19.73
N LEU A 170 -13.39 12.21 19.19
CA LEU A 170 -14.36 13.20 18.72
C LEU A 170 -14.39 13.29 17.19
N GLY A 171 -15.52 13.75 16.65
CA GLY A 171 -15.72 13.86 15.20
C GLY A 171 -15.67 12.50 14.51
N ASP A 172 -15.13 12.47 13.30
CA ASP A 172 -15.09 11.27 12.47
C ASP A 172 -14.09 10.21 12.96
N ASP A 173 -13.21 10.55 13.91
CA ASP A 173 -12.18 9.62 14.43
C ASP A 173 -12.79 8.38 15.08
N HIS A 174 -13.92 8.53 15.79
CA HIS A 174 -14.61 7.40 16.43
C HIS A 174 -15.19 6.46 15.38
N GLU A 175 -15.85 7.03 14.36
CA GLU A 175 -16.43 6.26 13.26
C GLU A 175 -15.34 5.57 12.42
N ASN A 176 -14.22 6.25 12.15
CA ASN A 176 -13.06 5.69 11.47
C ASN A 176 -12.51 4.46 12.22
N THR A 177 -12.34 4.56 13.55
CA THR A 177 -11.94 3.39 14.36
C THR A 177 -12.96 2.26 14.23
N LYS A 178 -14.25 2.57 14.41
CA LYS A 178 -15.32 1.58 14.34
C LYS A 178 -15.34 0.86 13.00
N GLN A 179 -15.27 1.58 11.88
CA GLN A 179 -15.28 0.99 10.54
C GLN A 179 -14.07 0.10 10.27
N ILE A 180 -12.85 0.51 10.66
CA ILE A 180 -11.66 -0.34 10.52
C ILE A 180 -11.81 -1.66 11.30
N LEU A 181 -12.34 -1.60 12.52
CA LEU A 181 -12.56 -2.79 13.34
C LEU A 181 -13.67 -3.69 12.77
N LEU A 182 -14.81 -3.11 12.34
CA LEU A 182 -15.89 -3.85 11.68
C LEU A 182 -15.39 -4.60 10.45
N ASN A 183 -14.53 -3.94 9.67
CA ASN A 183 -13.95 -4.51 8.48
C ASN A 183 -12.95 -5.63 8.77
N ALA A 184 -12.15 -5.49 9.84
CA ALA A 184 -11.27 -6.55 10.30
C ALA A 184 -12.06 -7.81 10.70
N VAL A 185 -13.19 -7.65 11.42
CA VAL A 185 -14.06 -8.79 11.78
C VAL A 185 -14.60 -9.50 10.54
N ASN A 186 -14.91 -8.76 9.48
CA ASN A 186 -15.46 -9.29 8.21
C ASN A 186 -14.40 -9.63 7.15
N HIS A 187 -13.11 -9.59 7.52
CA HIS A 187 -12.01 -9.78 6.60
C HIS A 187 -11.85 -11.26 6.22
N PRO A 188 -11.62 -11.61 4.93
CA PRO A 188 -11.59 -13.01 4.50
C PRO A 188 -10.44 -13.85 5.08
N ASN A 189 -9.33 -13.21 5.50
CA ASN A 189 -8.24 -13.92 6.20
C ASN A 189 -8.61 -14.30 7.65
N ALA A 190 -9.66 -13.71 8.22
CA ALA A 190 -10.17 -14.12 9.53
C ALA A 190 -10.96 -15.42 9.38
N GLY A 191 -10.34 -16.53 9.78
CA GLY A 191 -10.98 -17.83 9.93
C GLY A 191 -11.91 -17.89 11.14
N GLY A 192 -11.67 -17.03 12.13
CA GLY A 192 -12.49 -16.87 13.31
C GLY A 192 -12.14 -15.61 14.08
N VAL A 193 -13.11 -15.04 14.80
CA VAL A 193 -12.98 -13.75 15.48
C VAL A 193 -13.65 -13.76 16.85
N LEU A 194 -12.94 -13.31 17.88
CA LEU A 194 -13.53 -12.87 19.13
C LEU A 194 -13.50 -11.33 19.18
N VAL A 195 -14.68 -10.70 19.17
CA VAL A 195 -14.80 -9.27 19.42
C VAL A 195 -14.85 -9.04 20.94
N LEU A 196 -13.89 -8.29 21.47
CA LEU A 196 -13.71 -8.10 22.91
C LEU A 196 -13.96 -6.63 23.29
N GLY A 197 -15.03 -6.38 24.05
CA GLY A 197 -15.33 -5.06 24.60
C GLY A 197 -15.04 -4.96 26.10
N LEU A 198 -14.83 -3.74 26.59
CA LEU A 198 -14.69 -3.51 28.03
C LEU A 198 -16.07 -3.50 28.70
N GLY A 199 -17.01 -2.73 28.15
CA GLY A 199 -18.37 -2.54 28.65
C GLY A 199 -18.77 -1.08 28.90
N CYS A 200 -17.85 -0.13 28.77
CA CYS A 200 -18.09 1.30 29.02
C CYS A 200 -17.49 2.25 27.97
N GLU A 201 -16.89 1.70 26.90
CA GLU A 201 -16.35 2.46 25.78
C GLU A 201 -17.45 3.06 24.90
N ASN A 202 -17.10 4.10 24.12
CA ASN A 202 -18.03 4.67 23.14
C ASN A 202 -18.34 3.71 21.97
N ASN A 203 -17.40 2.81 21.64
CA ASN A 203 -17.61 1.78 20.62
C ASN A 203 -18.37 0.58 21.20
N GLU A 204 -19.61 0.81 21.64
CA GLU A 204 -20.40 -0.16 22.39
C GLU A 204 -20.71 -1.43 21.59
N LEU A 205 -20.47 -2.59 22.21
CA LEU A 205 -20.59 -3.90 21.55
C LEU A 205 -21.99 -4.19 20.94
N PRO A 206 -23.12 -3.81 21.56
CA PRO A 206 -24.44 -3.97 20.93
C PRO A 206 -24.59 -3.17 19.62
N GLU A 207 -24.07 -1.94 19.58
CA GLU A 207 -24.10 -1.13 18.35
C GLU A 207 -23.15 -1.66 17.30
N PHE A 208 -21.97 -2.10 17.73
CA PHE A 208 -20.99 -2.74 16.87
C PHE A 208 -21.57 -4.01 16.22
N LYS A 209 -22.23 -4.88 16.99
CA LYS A 209 -22.90 -6.08 16.45
C LYS A 209 -24.02 -5.72 15.47
N ARG A 210 -24.80 -4.67 15.72
CA ARG A 210 -25.81 -4.18 14.76
C ARG A 210 -25.17 -3.71 13.45
N ALA A 211 -24.04 -3.01 13.53
CA ALA A 211 -23.32 -2.50 12.37
C ALA A 211 -22.64 -3.61 11.54
N LEU A 212 -22.20 -4.71 12.17
CA LEU A 212 -21.67 -5.88 11.46
C LEU A 212 -22.71 -6.54 10.55
N GLY A 213 -23.99 -6.45 10.88
CA GLY A 213 -25.06 -7.12 10.15
C GLY A 213 -25.04 -8.64 10.35
N ALA A 214 -25.25 -9.39 9.26
CA ALA A 214 -25.25 -10.85 9.29
C ALA A 214 -23.82 -11.39 9.44
N ILE A 215 -23.62 -12.27 10.42
CA ILE A 215 -22.34 -12.92 10.74
C ILE A 215 -22.52 -14.43 10.85
N ASP A 216 -21.42 -15.17 10.72
CA ASP A 216 -21.38 -16.58 11.11
C ASP A 216 -21.18 -16.66 12.64
N GLU A 217 -22.24 -17.01 13.37
CA GLU A 217 -22.22 -17.09 14.84
C GLU A 217 -21.34 -18.22 15.39
N ASN A 218 -20.90 -19.17 14.55
CA ASN A 218 -19.90 -20.15 14.94
C ASN A 218 -18.48 -19.58 14.87
N ARG A 219 -18.24 -18.65 13.95
CA ARG A 219 -16.91 -18.04 13.72
C ARG A 219 -16.69 -16.73 14.43
N VAL A 220 -17.75 -15.96 14.70
CA VAL A 220 -17.66 -14.64 15.33
C VAL A 220 -18.35 -14.66 16.68
N LYS A 221 -17.56 -14.53 17.75
CA LYS A 221 -18.03 -14.48 19.14
C LYS A 221 -17.80 -13.09 19.74
N PHE A 222 -18.50 -12.82 20.84
CA PHE A 222 -18.51 -11.52 21.50
C PHE A 222 -18.34 -11.70 23.00
N LEU A 223 -17.50 -10.88 23.63
CA LEU A 223 -17.32 -10.86 25.08
C LEU A 223 -17.25 -9.42 25.58
N ILE A 224 -17.99 -9.12 26.65
CA ILE A 224 -17.88 -7.87 27.40
C ILE A 224 -17.18 -8.19 28.72
N SER A 225 -15.98 -7.64 28.93
CA SER A 225 -15.16 -7.89 30.11
C SER A 225 -15.90 -7.59 31.42
N GLN A 226 -16.53 -6.42 31.54
CA GLN A 226 -17.25 -6.01 32.76
C GLN A 226 -18.53 -6.81 33.04
N ALA A 227 -18.98 -7.66 32.10
CA ALA A 227 -20.18 -8.48 32.26
C ALA A 227 -19.88 -9.87 32.84
N VAL A 228 -18.61 -10.24 33.01
CA VAL A 228 -18.18 -11.56 33.49
C VAL A 228 -17.23 -11.42 34.68
N THR A 229 -17.04 -12.49 35.45
CA THR A 229 -16.13 -12.50 36.61
C THR A 229 -14.68 -12.83 36.24
N ASP A 230 -14.48 -13.68 35.24
CA ASP A 230 -13.16 -14.07 34.73
C ASP A 230 -13.17 -13.96 33.21
N GLU A 231 -12.64 -12.85 32.70
CA GLU A 231 -12.64 -12.53 31.28
C GLU A 231 -11.73 -13.46 30.49
N ILE A 232 -10.69 -14.00 31.13
CA ILE A 232 -9.72 -14.88 30.49
C ILE A 232 -10.32 -16.28 30.30
N GLU A 233 -11.01 -16.79 31.32
CA GLU A 233 -11.72 -18.07 31.24
C GLU A 233 -12.85 -18.04 30.21
N GLU A 234 -13.72 -17.04 30.26
CA GLU A 234 -14.84 -16.93 29.32
C GLU A 234 -14.35 -16.65 27.89
N GLY A 235 -13.34 -15.79 27.72
CA GLY A 235 -12.72 -15.56 26.42
C GLY A 235 -12.08 -16.81 25.84
N PHE A 236 -11.41 -17.62 26.68
CA PHE A 236 -10.84 -18.90 26.26
C PHE A 236 -11.91 -19.88 25.79
N LYS A 237 -13.05 -20.01 26.50
CA LYS A 237 -14.17 -20.88 26.07
C LYS A 237 -14.69 -20.50 24.69
N LEU A 238 -14.92 -19.20 24.46
CA LEU A 238 -15.42 -18.69 23.18
C LEU A 238 -14.42 -18.93 22.04
N VAL A 239 -13.12 -18.71 22.29
CA VAL A 239 -12.06 -19.01 21.34
C VAL A 239 -12.01 -20.51 21.02
N MET A 240 -12.21 -21.38 22.01
CA MET A 240 -12.26 -22.83 21.77
C MET A 240 -13.49 -23.24 20.93
N GLU A 241 -14.65 -22.60 21.10
CA GLU A 241 -15.80 -22.83 20.21
C GLU A 241 -15.46 -22.46 18.75
N ILE A 242 -14.80 -21.32 18.55
CA ILE A 242 -14.34 -20.88 17.23
C ILE A 242 -13.36 -21.90 16.66
N TYR A 243 -12.39 -22.34 17.46
CA TYR A 243 -11.40 -23.35 17.08
C TYR A 243 -12.04 -24.66 16.62
N GLU A 244 -13.01 -25.18 17.38
CA GLU A 244 -13.73 -26.41 17.02
C GLU A 244 -14.48 -26.25 15.69
N SER A 245 -15.10 -25.10 15.45
CA SER A 245 -15.82 -24.83 14.20
C SER A 245 -14.91 -24.70 12.98
N ALA A 246 -13.61 -24.42 13.19
CA ALA A 246 -12.61 -24.21 12.15
C ALA A 246 -11.86 -25.46 11.71
N LYS A 247 -12.03 -26.60 12.40
CA LYS A 247 -11.21 -27.81 12.21
C LYS A 247 -11.15 -28.34 10.79
N GLU A 248 -12.23 -28.17 10.05
CA GLU A 248 -12.37 -28.68 8.67
C GLU A 248 -11.96 -27.64 7.61
N ASP A 249 -11.48 -26.46 8.02
CA ASP A 249 -10.99 -25.45 7.10
C ASP A 249 -9.77 -26.00 6.36
N LYS A 250 -9.85 -25.96 5.03
CA LYS A 250 -8.78 -26.39 4.14
C LYS A 250 -8.70 -25.44 2.96
N ARG A 251 -7.51 -25.35 2.39
CA ARG A 251 -7.32 -24.61 1.15
C ARG A 251 -7.94 -25.36 -0.02
N GLU A 252 -8.54 -24.63 -0.94
CA GLU A 252 -9.12 -25.12 -2.19
C GLU A 252 -8.57 -24.31 -3.37
N GLU A 253 -8.50 -24.93 -4.54
CA GLU A 253 -8.14 -24.24 -5.78
C GLU A 253 -9.27 -23.26 -6.15
N VAL A 254 -8.92 -21.98 -6.20
CA VAL A 254 -9.84 -20.88 -6.52
C VAL A 254 -9.22 -19.96 -7.57
N PRO A 255 -10.01 -19.31 -8.43
CA PRO A 255 -9.49 -18.52 -9.52
C PRO A 255 -8.75 -17.28 -9.01
N LEU A 256 -7.74 -16.82 -9.78
CA LEU A 256 -7.00 -15.57 -9.48
C LEU A 256 -7.92 -14.34 -9.37
N SER A 257 -9.12 -14.38 -9.93
CA SER A 257 -10.12 -13.31 -9.80
C SER A 257 -10.56 -13.04 -8.37
N GLU A 258 -10.33 -13.97 -7.44
CA GLU A 258 -10.64 -13.81 -6.02
C GLU A 258 -9.58 -13.00 -5.26
N LEU A 259 -8.41 -12.71 -5.88
CA LEU A 259 -7.36 -11.92 -5.24
C LEU A 259 -7.64 -10.42 -5.29
N LYS A 260 -7.45 -9.79 -4.13
CA LYS A 260 -7.56 -8.37 -3.85
C LYS A 260 -6.27 -7.91 -3.19
N ILE A 261 -5.49 -7.09 -3.91
CA ILE A 261 -4.13 -6.73 -3.54
C ILE A 261 -4.02 -5.21 -3.31
N GLY A 262 -3.54 -4.81 -2.14
CA GLY A 262 -3.22 -3.43 -1.85
C GLY A 262 -1.84 -3.04 -2.38
N LEU A 263 -1.70 -1.81 -2.89
CA LEU A 263 -0.45 -1.29 -3.44
C LEU A 263 0.03 -0.11 -2.59
N LYS A 264 1.24 -0.22 -2.04
CA LYS A 264 1.83 0.76 -1.13
C LYS A 264 3.31 0.96 -1.42
N CYS A 265 3.81 2.18 -1.26
CA CYS A 265 5.24 2.48 -1.20
C CYS A 265 5.65 2.79 0.24
N GLY A 266 6.89 2.51 0.65
CA GLY A 266 7.45 2.98 1.92
C GLY A 266 8.50 4.04 1.71
N GLY A 267 9.70 3.80 2.23
CA GLY A 267 10.88 4.63 2.01
C GLY A 267 11.33 4.63 0.54
N SER A 268 10.70 5.48 -0.28
CA SER A 268 11.00 5.67 -1.69
C SER A 268 12.41 6.25 -1.92
N ASP A 269 12.97 5.92 -3.07
CA ASP A 269 14.23 6.43 -3.61
C ASP A 269 14.09 6.71 -5.13
N GLY A 270 15.15 7.19 -5.77
CA GLY A 270 15.17 7.50 -7.20
C GLY A 270 14.93 6.28 -8.11
N PHE A 271 15.09 5.06 -7.58
CA PHE A 271 14.88 3.79 -8.30
C PHE A 271 13.42 3.32 -8.25
N SER A 272 12.67 3.75 -7.23
CA SER A 272 11.29 3.30 -6.97
C SER A 272 10.39 3.40 -8.21
N GLY A 273 10.45 4.54 -8.91
CA GLY A 273 9.64 4.81 -10.10
C GLY A 273 10.13 4.17 -11.40
N ILE A 274 11.24 3.43 -11.39
CA ILE A 274 11.82 2.78 -12.58
C ILE A 274 12.03 1.26 -12.42
N THR A 275 11.85 0.72 -11.21
CA THR A 275 11.94 -0.72 -10.93
C THR A 275 10.66 -1.27 -10.29
N ALA A 276 10.55 -1.19 -8.96
CA ALA A 276 9.49 -1.85 -8.21
C ALA A 276 8.09 -1.29 -8.52
N ASN A 277 7.94 0.04 -8.66
CA ASN A 277 6.62 0.61 -8.93
C ASN A 277 6.11 0.23 -10.34
N PRO A 278 6.92 0.31 -11.42
CA PRO A 278 6.53 -0.24 -12.73
C PRO A 278 6.24 -1.74 -12.70
N LEU A 279 7.00 -2.55 -11.96
CA LEU A 279 6.73 -3.98 -11.80
C LEU A 279 5.35 -4.23 -11.16
N LEU A 280 5.04 -3.49 -10.08
CA LEU A 280 3.70 -3.52 -9.46
C LEU A 280 2.61 -3.06 -10.45
N GLY A 281 2.90 -2.08 -11.30
CA GLY A 281 1.99 -1.63 -12.34
C GLY A 281 1.67 -2.71 -13.37
N ARG A 282 2.70 -3.40 -13.87
CA ARG A 282 2.54 -4.55 -14.77
C ARG A 282 1.78 -5.69 -14.10
N PHE A 283 2.09 -5.99 -12.84
CA PHE A 283 1.35 -6.96 -12.03
C PHE A 283 -0.11 -6.55 -11.85
N SER A 284 -0.39 -5.28 -11.59
CA SER A 284 -1.74 -4.74 -11.43
C SER A 284 -2.55 -4.97 -12.71
N ASP A 285 -2.00 -4.59 -13.86
CA ASP A 285 -2.65 -4.85 -15.16
C ASP A 285 -2.83 -6.35 -15.43
N TYR A 286 -1.83 -7.18 -15.09
CA TYR A 286 -1.92 -8.63 -15.22
C TYR A 286 -3.06 -9.21 -14.38
N LEU A 287 -3.12 -8.89 -13.09
CA LEU A 287 -4.14 -9.40 -12.16
C LEU A 287 -5.54 -8.96 -12.57
N ILE A 288 -5.70 -7.72 -13.02
CA ILE A 288 -6.97 -7.22 -13.57
C ILE A 288 -7.36 -7.99 -14.84
N GLY A 289 -6.39 -8.33 -15.70
CA GLY A 289 -6.60 -9.23 -16.84
C GLY A 289 -7.07 -10.64 -16.44
N GLN A 290 -6.74 -11.09 -15.23
CA GLN A 290 -7.25 -12.34 -14.63
C GLN A 290 -8.62 -12.17 -13.95
N GLY A 291 -9.17 -10.95 -13.89
CA GLY A 291 -10.43 -10.63 -13.22
C GLY A 291 -10.30 -10.28 -11.73
N GLY A 292 -9.07 -10.14 -11.23
CA GLY A 292 -8.78 -9.78 -9.84
C GLY A 292 -8.84 -8.27 -9.58
N THR A 293 -8.35 -7.85 -8.41
CA THR A 293 -8.47 -6.47 -7.94
C THR A 293 -7.13 -5.95 -7.40
N THR A 294 -6.79 -4.72 -7.77
CA THR A 294 -5.73 -3.96 -7.11
C THR A 294 -6.26 -2.65 -6.55
N VAL A 295 -5.64 -2.17 -5.47
CA VAL A 295 -6.04 -0.94 -4.79
C VAL A 295 -4.83 -0.04 -4.58
N LEU A 296 -4.82 1.11 -5.24
CA LEU A 296 -3.82 2.15 -5.00
C LEU A 296 -4.33 3.11 -3.90
N THR A 297 -3.47 3.43 -2.95
CA THR A 297 -3.75 4.45 -1.93
C THR A 297 -2.62 5.49 -1.91
N GLU A 298 -2.36 6.13 -0.76
CA GLU A 298 -1.34 7.17 -0.59
C GLU A 298 -1.74 8.46 -1.30
N VAL A 299 -2.93 8.98 -0.99
CA VAL A 299 -3.50 10.14 -1.72
C VAL A 299 -2.55 11.34 -1.83
N PRO A 300 -1.79 11.74 -0.79
CA PRO A 300 -0.82 12.81 -0.93
C PRO A 300 0.28 12.54 -1.97
N GLU A 301 0.61 11.28 -2.25
CA GLU A 301 1.56 10.86 -3.28
C GLU A 301 0.93 10.70 -4.66
N MET A 302 -0.31 11.16 -4.84
CA MET A 302 -0.93 11.33 -6.16
C MET A 302 -0.84 12.78 -6.63
N PHE A 303 -0.57 13.74 -5.74
CA PHE A 303 -0.55 15.17 -6.05
C PHE A 303 0.55 15.50 -7.08
N GLY A 304 0.16 16.12 -8.18
CA GLY A 304 0.99 16.40 -9.36
C GLY A 304 0.91 15.33 -10.45
N ALA A 305 0.31 14.17 -10.17
CA ALA A 305 0.14 13.06 -11.11
C ALA A 305 -1.32 12.58 -11.22
N GLU A 306 -2.26 13.21 -10.52
CA GLU A 306 -3.66 12.79 -10.42
C GLU A 306 -4.38 12.76 -11.77
N LYS A 307 -3.99 13.65 -12.69
CA LYS A 307 -4.57 13.71 -14.05
C LYS A 307 -4.38 12.38 -14.80
N ILE A 308 -3.27 11.67 -14.56
CA ILE A 308 -3.00 10.35 -15.15
C ILE A 308 -4.02 9.30 -14.66
N LEU A 309 -4.50 9.41 -13.41
CA LEU A 309 -5.55 8.54 -12.86
C LEU A 309 -6.94 8.97 -13.34
N MET A 310 -7.20 10.27 -13.37
CA MET A 310 -8.48 10.85 -13.81
C MET A 310 -8.80 10.56 -15.28
N GLU A 311 -7.80 10.63 -16.16
CA GLU A 311 -7.94 10.26 -17.58
C GLU A 311 -8.33 8.78 -17.76
N ARG A 312 -8.10 7.94 -16.74
CA ARG A 312 -8.43 6.51 -16.76
C ARG A 312 -9.71 6.16 -16.00
N ALA A 313 -10.50 7.15 -15.56
CA ALA A 313 -11.74 6.89 -14.88
C ALA A 313 -12.77 6.21 -15.80
N ALA A 314 -13.39 5.13 -15.31
CA ALA A 314 -14.35 4.32 -16.07
C ALA A 314 -15.55 5.12 -16.59
N ASN A 315 -15.96 6.16 -15.86
CA ASN A 315 -17.04 7.07 -16.21
C ASN A 315 -16.90 8.39 -15.42
N GLU A 316 -17.81 9.33 -15.68
CA GLU A 316 -17.81 10.64 -15.03
C GLU A 316 -18.06 10.56 -13.51
N GLU A 317 -18.86 9.60 -13.03
CA GLU A 317 -19.06 9.40 -11.58
C GLU A 317 -17.74 9.03 -10.88
N VAL A 318 -17.02 8.05 -11.43
CA VAL A 318 -15.71 7.65 -10.91
C VAL A 318 -14.72 8.81 -11.00
N PHE A 319 -14.72 9.56 -12.10
CA PHE A 319 -13.90 10.77 -12.23
C PHE A 319 -14.16 11.76 -11.10
N GLN A 320 -15.43 12.06 -10.80
CA GLN A 320 -15.78 12.98 -9.71
C GLN A 320 -15.34 12.43 -8.35
N LYS A 321 -15.45 11.12 -8.12
CA LYS A 321 -14.91 10.51 -6.90
C LYS A 321 -13.38 10.66 -6.80
N ILE A 322 -12.64 10.56 -7.91
CA ILE A 322 -11.19 10.81 -7.93
C ILE A 322 -10.91 12.30 -7.63
N VAL A 323 -11.69 13.23 -8.18
CA VAL A 323 -11.57 14.66 -7.87
C VAL A 323 -11.79 14.91 -6.38
N SER A 324 -12.86 14.37 -5.80
CA SER A 324 -13.11 14.47 -4.35
C SER A 324 -11.98 13.85 -3.53
N LEU A 325 -11.50 12.65 -3.90
CA LEU A 325 -10.37 12.01 -3.24
C LEU A 325 -9.16 12.95 -3.11
N ILE A 326 -8.76 13.58 -4.22
CA ILE A 326 -7.61 14.47 -4.26
C ILE A 326 -7.88 15.77 -3.50
N ASN A 327 -9.00 16.44 -3.78
CA ASN A 327 -9.30 17.74 -3.19
C ASN A 327 -9.60 17.65 -1.69
N ASP A 328 -10.32 16.63 -1.22
CA ASP A 328 -10.58 16.41 0.20
C ASP A 328 -9.26 16.25 0.99
N PHE A 329 -8.28 15.54 0.43
CA PHE A 329 -6.96 15.41 1.05
C PHE A 329 -6.13 16.70 0.96
N LYS A 330 -6.23 17.48 -0.12
CA LYS A 330 -5.60 18.81 -0.20
C LYS A 330 -6.19 19.75 0.87
N ASP A 331 -7.51 19.76 1.01
CA ASP A 331 -8.22 20.54 2.01
C ASP A 331 -7.86 20.10 3.44
N TYR A 332 -7.69 18.80 3.68
CA TYR A 332 -7.18 18.29 4.95
C TYR A 332 -5.82 18.93 5.33
N PHE A 333 -4.88 19.05 4.40
CA PHE A 333 -3.60 19.73 4.67
C PHE A 333 -3.81 21.23 4.96
N LEU A 334 -4.62 21.90 4.15
CA LEU A 334 -4.87 23.34 4.28
C LEU A 334 -5.57 23.70 5.60
N GLN A 335 -6.55 22.90 6.04
CA GLN A 335 -7.25 23.08 7.32
C GLN A 335 -6.31 22.94 8.54
N HIS A 336 -5.22 22.18 8.40
CA HIS A 336 -4.18 22.04 9.41
C HIS A 336 -3.02 23.02 9.23
N ASN A 337 -3.17 24.03 8.36
CA ASN A 337 -2.15 25.02 8.02
C ASN A 337 -0.84 24.39 7.50
N GLN A 338 -0.93 23.25 6.82
CA GLN A 338 0.20 22.57 6.20
C GLN A 338 0.19 22.76 4.68
N PRO A 339 1.35 22.88 4.02
CA PRO A 339 1.42 22.94 2.57
C PRO A 339 1.17 21.57 1.92
N VAL A 340 0.45 21.57 0.79
CA VAL A 340 0.10 20.38 0.00
C VAL A 340 1.33 19.66 -0.59
N TYR A 341 2.46 20.34 -0.69
CA TYR A 341 3.71 19.82 -1.25
C TYR A 341 4.72 19.33 -0.20
N GLU A 342 4.34 19.21 1.09
CA GLU A 342 5.24 18.82 2.19
C GLU A 342 5.61 17.32 2.23
N ASN A 343 6.01 16.79 1.07
CA ASN A 343 6.49 15.44 0.82
C ASN A 343 7.18 15.54 -0.55
N PRO A 344 8.49 15.30 -0.74
CA PRO A 344 9.29 14.22 -0.18
C PRO A 344 9.91 14.48 1.21
N SER A 345 10.04 13.42 2.02
CA SER A 345 10.77 13.42 3.29
C SER A 345 12.29 13.65 3.09
N PRO A 346 13.07 14.01 4.14
CA PRO A 346 14.52 14.13 4.04
C PRO A 346 15.20 12.87 3.48
N GLY A 347 14.70 11.69 3.85
CA GLY A 347 15.22 10.42 3.34
C GLY A 347 14.92 10.19 1.86
N ASN A 348 13.76 10.64 1.37
CA ASN A 348 13.44 10.56 -0.06
C ASN A 348 14.31 11.52 -0.88
N LYS A 349 14.54 12.75 -0.37
CA LYS A 349 15.42 13.74 -1.00
C LYS A 349 16.85 13.23 -1.12
N ALA A 350 17.38 12.66 -0.04
CA ALA A 350 18.68 12.00 -0.04
C ALA A 350 18.74 10.75 -0.96
N GLY A 351 17.59 10.15 -1.27
CA GLY A 351 17.47 9.06 -2.24
C GLY A 351 17.30 9.53 -3.68
N GLY A 352 17.31 10.85 -3.94
CA GLY A 352 17.25 11.42 -5.29
C GLY A 352 15.87 11.92 -5.75
N ILE A 353 14.84 11.90 -4.90
CA ILE A 353 13.51 12.45 -5.24
C ILE A 353 13.49 13.96 -4.99
N THR A 354 13.20 14.77 -6.01
CA THR A 354 13.36 16.23 -5.93
C THR A 354 12.11 16.95 -5.43
N THR A 355 10.96 16.64 -6.00
CA THR A 355 9.67 17.30 -5.73
C THR A 355 8.59 16.28 -5.43
N LEU A 356 7.40 16.74 -5.01
CA LEU A 356 6.26 15.85 -4.84
C LEU A 356 5.83 15.28 -6.20
N GLU A 357 5.84 16.09 -7.25
CA GLU A 357 5.49 15.66 -8.60
C GLU A 357 6.40 14.53 -9.11
N ASP A 358 7.72 14.63 -8.88
CA ASP A 358 8.69 13.55 -9.16
C ASP A 358 8.32 12.25 -8.41
N LYS A 359 7.94 12.38 -7.14
CA LYS A 359 7.49 11.25 -6.32
C LYS A 359 6.18 10.67 -6.84
N SER A 360 5.21 11.52 -7.14
CA SER A 360 3.84 11.14 -7.52
C SER A 360 3.80 10.47 -8.88
N LEU A 361 4.58 10.93 -9.85
CA LEU A 361 4.72 10.26 -11.15
C LEU A 361 5.31 8.85 -10.99
N GLY A 362 6.25 8.67 -10.07
CA GLY A 362 6.76 7.34 -9.72
C GLY A 362 5.76 6.48 -8.94
N CYS A 363 5.00 7.09 -8.03
CA CYS A 363 3.98 6.42 -7.21
C CYS A 363 2.83 5.86 -8.05
N THR A 364 2.34 6.66 -9.01
CA THR A 364 1.22 6.30 -9.88
C THR A 364 1.54 5.16 -10.85
N GLN A 365 2.82 4.86 -11.10
CA GLN A 365 3.23 3.67 -11.87
C GLN A 365 2.69 2.37 -11.26
N LYS A 366 2.51 2.30 -9.92
CA LYS A 366 2.00 1.10 -9.23
C LYS A 366 0.62 0.68 -9.73
N ALA A 367 -0.19 1.64 -10.17
CA ALA A 367 -1.53 1.37 -10.69
C ALA A 367 -1.54 0.78 -12.10
N GLY A 368 -0.38 0.68 -12.77
CA GLY A 368 -0.31 0.23 -14.16
C GLY A 368 -1.05 1.19 -15.08
N THR A 369 -1.70 0.64 -16.10
CA THR A 369 -2.42 1.38 -17.14
C THR A 369 -3.93 1.13 -17.14
N SER A 370 -4.41 0.17 -16.34
CA SER A 370 -5.82 -0.20 -16.27
C SER A 370 -6.76 0.95 -15.91
N THR A 371 -8.02 0.79 -16.30
CA THR A 371 -9.12 1.73 -16.00
C THR A 371 -9.40 1.73 -14.50
N VAL A 372 -9.53 2.92 -13.91
CA VAL A 372 -9.97 3.10 -12.52
C VAL A 372 -11.48 2.88 -12.47
N VAL A 373 -11.93 1.86 -11.74
CA VAL A 373 -13.33 1.41 -11.71
C VAL A 373 -14.14 1.93 -10.53
N ASP A 374 -13.48 2.29 -9.42
CA ASP A 374 -14.13 2.89 -8.25
C ASP A 374 -13.11 3.61 -7.35
N VAL A 375 -13.62 4.40 -6.42
CA VAL A 375 -12.85 5.09 -5.39
C VAL A 375 -13.54 4.91 -4.04
N LEU A 376 -12.80 4.41 -3.06
CA LEU A 376 -13.26 4.12 -1.72
C LEU A 376 -12.86 5.24 -0.77
N LYS A 377 -13.76 5.63 0.12
CA LYS A 377 -13.45 6.46 1.29
C LYS A 377 -12.74 5.64 2.36
N TYR A 378 -12.12 6.33 3.32
CA TYR A 378 -11.51 5.67 4.47
C TYR A 378 -12.57 4.85 5.23
N GLY A 379 -12.28 3.57 5.50
CA GLY A 379 -13.21 2.65 6.15
C GLY A 379 -14.22 1.96 5.23
N GLU A 380 -14.28 2.28 3.93
CA GLU A 380 -15.10 1.52 2.98
C GLU A 380 -14.40 0.23 2.52
N VAL A 381 -15.20 -0.75 2.05
CA VAL A 381 -14.72 -2.05 1.56
C VAL A 381 -14.94 -2.22 0.06
N LEU A 382 -14.08 -3.02 -0.58
CA LEU A 382 -14.10 -3.27 -2.03
C LEU A 382 -15.39 -3.94 -2.51
N LYS A 383 -16.03 -3.34 -3.52
CA LYS A 383 -17.26 -3.82 -4.16
C LYS A 383 -17.07 -4.22 -5.63
N THR A 384 -16.10 -3.62 -6.32
CA THR A 384 -15.91 -3.75 -7.77
C THR A 384 -14.52 -4.31 -8.08
N ASN A 385 -14.45 -5.36 -8.91
CA ASN A 385 -13.17 -5.90 -9.36
C ASN A 385 -12.54 -4.98 -10.42
N GLY A 386 -11.21 -4.87 -10.40
CA GLY A 386 -10.45 -3.94 -11.23
C GLY A 386 -9.50 -3.06 -10.42
N LEU A 387 -9.00 -1.98 -11.02
CA LEU A 387 -8.19 -0.98 -10.32
C LEU A 387 -9.08 -0.03 -9.53
N ASN A 388 -8.94 -0.03 -8.21
CA ASN A 388 -9.65 0.86 -7.30
C ASN A 388 -8.68 1.84 -6.65
N LEU A 389 -9.16 3.03 -6.25
CA LEU A 389 -8.40 3.94 -5.38
C LEU A 389 -8.98 3.93 -3.97
N LEU A 390 -8.14 4.15 -2.95
CA LEU A 390 -8.56 4.23 -1.56
C LEU A 390 -8.06 5.51 -0.90
N SER A 391 -8.98 6.25 -0.29
CA SER A 391 -8.73 7.43 0.53
C SER A 391 -8.05 7.06 1.85
N ALA A 392 -6.74 7.26 1.91
CA ALA A 392 -5.92 7.14 3.10
C ALA A 392 -4.62 7.98 2.97
N PRO A 393 -4.01 8.42 4.09
CA PRO A 393 -2.78 9.19 4.04
C PRO A 393 -1.61 8.34 3.52
N GLY A 394 -0.52 8.98 3.11
CA GLY A 394 0.69 8.29 2.67
C GLY A 394 1.48 7.59 3.78
N ASN A 395 1.08 7.70 5.05
CA ASN A 395 1.78 7.04 6.16
C ASN A 395 1.74 5.51 6.04
N ASP A 396 2.89 4.86 6.19
CA ASP A 396 3.06 3.42 5.98
C ASP A 396 2.07 2.56 6.77
N LEU A 397 1.95 2.82 8.08
CA LEU A 397 1.13 2.00 8.97
C LEU A 397 -0.36 2.21 8.68
N ILE A 398 -0.78 3.47 8.54
CA ILE A 398 -2.19 3.84 8.36
C ILE A 398 -2.69 3.36 6.99
N ALA A 399 -1.92 3.61 5.92
CA ALA A 399 -2.30 3.22 4.56
C ALA A 399 -2.43 1.70 4.42
N SER A 400 -1.46 0.96 4.96
CA SER A 400 -1.47 -0.51 4.88
C SER A 400 -2.62 -1.11 5.69
N THR A 401 -2.91 -0.54 6.87
CA THR A 401 -4.08 -0.90 7.68
C THR A 401 -5.37 -0.62 6.92
N ALA A 402 -5.48 0.53 6.25
CA ALA A 402 -6.66 0.89 5.46
C ALA A 402 -6.86 -0.05 4.27
N LEU A 403 -5.79 -0.42 3.56
CA LEU A 403 -5.84 -1.39 2.47
C LEU A 403 -6.31 -2.77 2.95
N ALA A 404 -5.75 -3.25 4.06
CA ALA A 404 -6.17 -4.50 4.68
C ALA A 404 -7.65 -4.45 5.09
N ALA A 405 -8.07 -3.37 5.77
CA ALA A 405 -9.47 -3.16 6.16
C ALA A 405 -10.41 -3.00 4.94
N ALA A 406 -9.95 -2.49 3.80
CA ALA A 406 -10.75 -2.44 2.57
C ALA A 406 -11.05 -3.85 2.00
N GLY A 407 -10.43 -4.90 2.55
CA GLY A 407 -10.63 -6.30 2.18
C GLY A 407 -9.52 -6.87 1.28
N CYS A 408 -8.38 -6.18 1.16
CA CYS A 408 -7.21 -6.73 0.47
C CYS A 408 -6.60 -7.86 1.29
N GLN A 409 -6.47 -9.05 0.71
CA GLN A 409 -5.89 -10.18 1.43
C GLN A 409 -4.37 -10.04 1.64
N MET A 410 -3.70 -9.18 0.87
CA MET A 410 -2.27 -8.90 0.93
C MET A 410 -1.99 -7.44 0.52
N VAL A 411 -0.90 -6.88 1.03
CA VAL A 411 -0.33 -5.59 0.58
C VAL A 411 1.04 -5.83 -0.05
N LEU A 412 1.22 -5.35 -1.28
CA LEU A 412 2.54 -5.23 -1.93
C LEU A 412 3.15 -3.88 -1.54
N PHE A 413 4.32 -3.93 -0.91
CA PHE A 413 4.97 -2.80 -0.28
C PHE A 413 6.35 -2.56 -0.91
N THR A 414 6.48 -1.55 -1.76
CA THR A 414 7.78 -1.22 -2.39
C THR A 414 8.64 -0.37 -1.48
N THR A 415 9.96 -0.59 -1.45
CA THR A 415 10.86 0.24 -0.63
C THR A 415 12.30 0.21 -1.13
N GLY A 416 12.94 1.38 -1.17
CA GLY A 416 14.36 1.51 -1.49
C GLY A 416 15.27 1.62 -0.28
N ARG A 417 14.68 1.85 0.90
CA ARG A 417 15.41 2.06 2.17
C ARG A 417 15.22 0.93 3.18
N GLY A 418 14.25 0.05 2.94
CA GLY A 418 13.87 -1.04 3.83
C GLY A 418 13.03 -0.57 5.02
N THR A 419 12.09 -1.41 5.46
CA THR A 419 11.32 -1.23 6.69
C THR A 419 10.92 -2.61 7.22
N PRO A 420 10.99 -2.85 8.55
CA PRO A 420 10.50 -4.10 9.13
C PRO A 420 8.97 -4.16 9.19
N PHE A 421 8.28 -3.02 9.08
CA PHE A 421 6.84 -2.91 9.29
C PHE A 421 6.02 -3.92 8.46
N GLY A 422 4.97 -4.50 9.05
CA GLY A 422 3.88 -5.18 8.34
C GLY A 422 2.54 -4.94 9.04
N THR A 423 1.44 -5.02 8.29
CA THR A 423 0.09 -4.92 8.88
C THR A 423 -0.48 -6.29 9.20
N PHE A 424 -1.75 -6.37 9.63
CA PHE A 424 -2.42 -7.61 10.03
C PHE A 424 -2.77 -8.58 8.88
N VAL A 425 -2.31 -8.28 7.66
CA VAL A 425 -2.34 -9.20 6.51
C VAL A 425 -0.92 -9.34 5.94
N PRO A 426 -0.62 -10.38 5.15
CA PRO A 426 0.65 -10.51 4.44
C PRO A 426 1.05 -9.19 3.77
N THR A 427 2.22 -8.67 4.14
CA THR A 427 2.75 -7.40 3.63
C THR A 427 4.08 -7.71 2.95
N MET A 428 4.04 -8.02 1.65
CA MET A 428 5.20 -8.43 0.87
C MET A 428 6.10 -7.24 0.54
N LYS A 429 7.40 -7.35 0.83
CA LYS A 429 8.37 -6.27 0.59
C LYS A 429 9.08 -6.49 -0.73
N VAL A 430 8.95 -5.51 -1.60
CA VAL A 430 9.59 -5.50 -2.92
C VAL A 430 10.68 -4.43 -2.92
N SER A 431 11.94 -4.84 -3.01
CA SER A 431 13.05 -3.88 -3.03
C SER A 431 13.14 -3.17 -4.37
N THR A 432 13.50 -1.88 -4.34
CA THR A 432 13.69 -1.08 -5.57
C THR A 432 15.09 -1.25 -6.17
N ASN A 433 16.03 -1.79 -5.41
CA ASN A 433 17.41 -2.01 -5.82
C ASN A 433 17.95 -3.31 -5.19
N THR A 434 18.91 -3.95 -5.88
CA THR A 434 19.51 -5.23 -5.42
C THR A 434 20.29 -5.05 -4.11
N GLN A 435 20.89 -3.89 -3.87
CA GLN A 435 21.69 -3.68 -2.67
C GLN A 435 20.86 -3.78 -1.37
N ILE A 436 19.67 -3.18 -1.31
CA ILE A 436 18.83 -3.27 -0.09
C ILE A 436 18.27 -4.69 0.10
N TYR A 437 18.01 -5.42 -1.00
CA TYR A 437 17.62 -6.83 -0.97
C TYR A 437 18.69 -7.69 -0.29
N GLU A 438 19.94 -7.57 -0.73
CA GLU A 438 21.08 -8.31 -0.17
C GLU A 438 21.43 -7.87 1.26
N LEU A 439 21.27 -6.58 1.57
CA LEU A 439 21.57 -6.05 2.90
C LEU A 439 20.54 -6.47 3.95
N LYS A 440 19.27 -6.62 3.56
CA LYS A 440 18.14 -6.90 4.45
C LYS A 440 17.29 -8.10 3.96
N PRO A 441 17.87 -9.29 3.80
CA PRO A 441 17.16 -10.47 3.29
C PRO A 441 16.04 -10.97 4.22
N HIS A 442 16.08 -10.58 5.50
CA HIS A 442 15.05 -10.88 6.50
C HIS A 442 13.89 -9.87 6.49
N TRP A 443 13.98 -8.80 5.69
CA TRP A 443 12.90 -7.85 5.47
C TRP A 443 12.35 -7.92 4.05
N MET A 444 13.20 -8.16 3.05
CA MET A 444 12.83 -8.09 1.63
C MET A 444 12.42 -9.47 1.10
N ASP A 445 11.28 -9.54 0.42
CA ASP A 445 10.72 -10.78 -0.13
C ASP A 445 11.06 -10.95 -1.61
N PHE A 446 11.08 -9.86 -2.38
CA PHE A 446 11.34 -9.88 -3.83
C PHE A 446 12.29 -8.75 -4.26
N ASN A 447 13.17 -9.04 -5.21
CA ASN A 447 14.13 -8.07 -5.74
C ASN A 447 13.70 -7.50 -7.10
N ALA A 448 13.14 -6.29 -7.14
CA ALA A 448 12.86 -5.63 -8.41
C ALA A 448 14.09 -4.88 -8.98
N GLY A 449 15.17 -4.77 -8.23
CA GLY A 449 16.42 -4.12 -8.66
C GLY A 449 17.07 -4.78 -9.89
N ILE A 450 16.82 -6.07 -10.09
CA ILE A 450 17.31 -6.84 -11.24
C ILE A 450 16.82 -6.30 -12.59
N LEU A 451 15.73 -5.52 -12.60
CA LEU A 451 15.20 -4.89 -13.82
C LEU A 451 16.18 -3.88 -14.47
N LEU A 452 17.20 -3.44 -13.74
CA LEU A 452 18.24 -2.55 -14.26
C LEU A 452 19.52 -3.29 -14.69
N GLU A 453 19.55 -4.61 -14.54
CA GLU A 453 20.65 -5.45 -14.97
C GLU A 453 20.57 -5.72 -16.48
N ASP A 454 21.73 -5.80 -17.13
CA ASP A 454 21.77 -5.97 -18.59
C ASP A 454 21.32 -7.38 -18.98
N GLY A 455 20.43 -7.48 -19.97
CA GLY A 455 19.93 -8.76 -20.47
C GLY A 455 18.77 -9.36 -19.67
N VAL A 456 18.32 -8.71 -18.59
CA VAL A 456 17.12 -9.12 -17.85
C VAL A 456 15.86 -8.71 -18.61
N SER A 457 14.95 -9.66 -18.79
CA SER A 457 13.65 -9.44 -19.45
C SER A 457 12.60 -8.97 -18.43
N GLU A 458 11.99 -7.81 -18.66
CA GLU A 458 10.91 -7.30 -17.80
C GLU A 458 9.72 -8.27 -17.71
N GLU A 459 9.42 -8.97 -18.81
CA GLU A 459 8.33 -9.96 -18.86
C GLU A 459 8.66 -11.19 -18.01
N GLN A 460 9.92 -11.64 -18.03
CA GLN A 460 10.34 -12.76 -17.20
C GLN A 460 10.21 -12.41 -15.72
N VAL A 461 10.72 -11.23 -15.32
CA VAL A 461 10.64 -10.76 -13.94
C VAL A 461 9.19 -10.59 -13.48
N LEU A 462 8.31 -10.11 -14.36
CA LEU A 462 6.87 -10.06 -14.09
C LEU A 462 6.30 -11.44 -13.79
N MET A 463 6.59 -12.44 -14.62
CA MET A 463 6.06 -13.79 -14.41
C MET A 463 6.61 -14.46 -13.15
N GLU A 464 7.90 -14.29 -12.85
CA GLU A 464 8.49 -14.74 -11.59
C GLU A 464 7.82 -14.07 -10.37
N PHE A 465 7.51 -12.78 -10.48
CA PHE A 465 6.81 -12.03 -9.43
C PHE A 465 5.36 -12.51 -9.25
N VAL A 466 4.64 -12.76 -10.35
CA VAL A 466 3.29 -13.34 -10.34
C VAL A 466 3.29 -14.71 -9.67
N ASP A 467 4.23 -15.58 -10.04
CA ASP A 467 4.35 -16.93 -9.49
C ASP A 467 4.61 -16.90 -7.98
N TYR A 468 5.46 -15.96 -7.53
CA TYR A 468 5.71 -15.75 -6.12
C TYR A 468 4.48 -15.23 -5.36
N ILE A 469 3.71 -14.30 -5.94
CA ILE A 469 2.45 -13.85 -5.30
C ILE A 469 1.44 -14.99 -5.19
N ILE A 470 1.36 -15.87 -6.20
CA ILE A 470 0.49 -17.05 -6.17
C ILE A 470 0.95 -18.04 -5.10
N SER A 471 2.26 -18.26 -4.92
CA SER A 471 2.78 -19.12 -3.86
C SER A 471 2.45 -18.57 -2.47
N VAL A 472 2.60 -17.26 -2.28
CA VAL A 472 2.24 -16.58 -1.03
C VAL A 472 0.73 -16.65 -0.78
N ALA A 473 -0.10 -16.39 -1.78
CA ALA A 473 -1.55 -16.56 -1.66
C ALA A 473 -1.95 -18.01 -1.32
N SER A 474 -1.17 -18.97 -1.81
CA SER A 474 -1.33 -20.41 -1.56
C SER A 474 -0.78 -20.91 -0.22
N GLY A 475 -0.17 -20.03 0.58
CA GLY A 475 0.24 -20.32 1.95
C GLY A 475 1.73 -20.12 2.25
N GLU A 476 2.56 -19.76 1.28
CA GLU A 476 3.93 -19.35 1.58
C GLU A 476 3.95 -18.06 2.40
N TRP A 477 4.76 -18.02 3.46
CA TRP A 477 4.88 -16.86 4.33
C TRP A 477 5.85 -15.82 3.76
N VAL A 478 5.47 -14.55 3.84
CA VAL A 478 6.38 -13.43 3.61
C VAL A 478 7.11 -13.07 4.91
N ASN A 479 8.17 -12.27 4.78
CA ASN A 479 9.08 -11.96 5.87
C ASN A 479 8.41 -11.23 7.03
N ASN A 480 7.38 -10.39 6.81
CA ASN A 480 6.69 -9.77 7.95
C ASN A 480 5.96 -10.81 8.82
N GLU A 481 5.44 -11.87 8.21
CA GLU A 481 4.78 -12.96 8.93
C GLU A 481 5.80 -13.81 9.69
N LYS A 482 6.93 -14.15 9.06
CA LYS A 482 8.03 -14.90 9.70
C LYS A 482 8.60 -14.19 10.91
N ASN A 483 8.60 -12.85 10.90
CA ASN A 483 9.11 -12.03 12.00
C ASN A 483 8.02 -11.56 12.98
N ASP A 484 6.75 -11.93 12.77
CA ASP A 484 5.60 -11.51 13.58
C ASP A 484 5.39 -9.98 13.67
N PHE A 485 5.63 -9.27 12.56
CA PHE A 485 5.36 -7.84 12.44
C PHE A 485 3.98 -7.61 11.82
N ARG A 486 2.97 -7.39 12.67
CA ARG A 486 1.55 -7.33 12.31
C ARG A 486 0.82 -6.21 13.05
N GLU A 487 1.12 -4.98 12.65
CA GLU A 487 0.63 -3.77 13.31
C GLU A 487 -0.71 -3.29 12.72
N ILE A 488 -1.48 -2.59 13.55
CA ILE A 488 -2.66 -1.84 13.13
C ILE A 488 -2.48 -0.37 13.52
N SER A 489 -2.79 0.53 12.58
CA SER A 489 -2.77 1.97 12.83
C SER A 489 -3.96 2.63 12.15
N ILE A 490 -4.73 3.37 12.94
CA ILE A 490 -6.00 3.96 12.52
C ILE A 490 -5.79 5.45 12.31
N PHE A 491 -6.34 5.96 11.21
CA PHE A 491 -6.23 7.37 10.87
C PHE A 491 -6.99 8.21 11.87
N LYS A 492 -6.33 9.25 12.36
CA LYS A 492 -6.84 10.13 13.39
C LYS A 492 -6.52 11.57 13.02
N THR A 493 -7.51 12.45 13.12
CA THR A 493 -7.44 13.86 12.74
C THR A 493 -7.89 14.80 13.87
N GLY A 494 -8.82 14.37 14.71
CA GLY A 494 -9.45 15.20 15.73
C GLY A 494 -8.75 15.18 17.10
N VAL A 495 -9.46 15.65 18.11
CA VAL A 495 -9.01 15.66 19.52
C VAL A 495 -9.33 14.32 20.19
N THR A 496 -8.52 13.90 21.17
CA THR A 496 -8.88 12.86 22.15
C THR A 496 -9.05 13.54 23.49
N LEU A 497 -10.15 13.27 24.19
CA LEU A 497 -10.47 13.89 25.48
C LEU A 497 -9.56 13.43 26.62
#